data_AF-W5Q721-F1
#
_entry.id   AF-W5Q721-F1
#
_cell.length_a   1.000
_cell.length_b   1.000
_cell.length_c   1.000
_cell.angle_alpha   90.00
_cell.angle_beta   90.00
_cell.angle_gamma   90.00
#
_symmetry.space_group_name_H-M   'P 1'
#
loop_
_entity.id
_entity.type
_entity.pdbx_description
1 polymer ?
#
loop_
_entity_poly.entity_id
_entity_poly.type
_entity_poly.pdbx_seq_one_letter_code
_entity_poly.pdbx_strand_id
1 'polypeptide(L)'
;RISGAREAWVLLGDAENDLAHLGLRREKNRASFTQVHLCSQYNCVDDFCDKMGNEPEEAQMEAALAESEEKLNEDFYEFLEDKIQENLPESSPLLQEAQQEVRRRIQRPSVSACLEDQKPEESIWARALRRFRGFLRSLWQRCCDVLTWLQEKAAACLEAVCSAVKTIWGVLTDFCSSVGQLFRNLIQV
;
A
#
# COMPACT_ATOMS: atom_id res chain seq x y z
N ARG A 1 8.80 28.52 22.92
CA ARG A 1 9.35 28.68 21.55
C ARG A 1 8.63 27.69 20.63
N ILE A 2 7.53 28.13 20.01
CA ILE A 2 6.69 27.33 19.08
C ILE A 2 6.88 27.92 17.66
N SER A 3 8.14 28.13 17.25
CA SER A 3 8.45 28.70 15.91
C SER A 3 8.65 27.59 14.87
N GLY A 4 9.38 26.52 15.23
CA GLY A 4 9.73 25.46 14.27
C GLY A 4 8.56 24.57 13.82
N ALA A 5 7.51 24.42 14.64
CA ALA A 5 6.33 23.67 14.22
C ALA A 5 5.57 24.43 13.12
N ARG A 6 5.31 25.73 13.31
CA ARG A 6 4.64 26.57 12.31
C ARG A 6 5.40 26.69 10.99
N GLU A 7 6.73 26.73 11.04
CA GLU A 7 7.56 26.77 9.83
C GLU A 7 7.51 25.45 9.04
N ALA A 8 7.38 24.30 9.71
CA ALA A 8 7.16 23.01 9.04
C ALA A 8 5.76 22.91 8.40
N TRP A 9 4.74 23.53 9.01
CA TRP A 9 3.38 23.61 8.45
C TRP A 9 3.29 24.54 7.24
N VAL A 10 4.08 25.62 7.18
CA VAL A 10 4.14 26.51 6.02
C VAL A 10 4.80 25.80 4.82
N LEU A 11 5.85 25.02 5.04
CA LEU A 11 6.50 24.26 3.98
C LEU A 11 5.63 23.11 3.42
N LEU A 12 4.71 22.55 4.22
CA LEU A 12 3.71 21.59 3.73
C LEU A 12 2.51 22.29 3.05
N GLY A 13 2.06 23.44 3.56
CA GLY A 13 1.00 24.23 2.94
C GLY A 13 1.39 24.83 1.59
N ASP A 14 2.66 25.16 1.39
CA ASP A 14 3.16 25.59 0.08
C ASP A 14 3.08 24.45 -0.97
N ALA A 15 3.23 23.19 -0.55
CA ALA A 15 2.99 22.03 -1.43
C ALA A 15 1.49 21.82 -1.75
N GLU A 16 0.58 22.25 -0.87
CA GLU A 16 -0.87 22.26 -1.14
C GLU A 16 -1.27 23.36 -2.14
N ASN A 17 -0.54 24.49 -2.16
CA ASN A 17 -0.80 25.59 -3.09
C ASN A 17 -0.40 25.24 -4.54
N ASP A 18 0.68 24.47 -4.72
CA ASP A 18 1.05 23.89 -6.03
C ASP A 18 0.01 22.86 -6.53
N LEU A 19 -0.78 22.28 -5.62
CA LEU A 19 -1.86 21.33 -5.93
C LEU A 19 -3.25 22.00 -6.06
N ALA A 20 -3.38 23.29 -5.73
CA ALA A 20 -4.64 24.03 -5.83
C ALA A 20 -5.19 24.09 -7.27
N HIS A 21 -4.33 23.96 -8.27
CA HIS A 21 -4.71 23.87 -9.68
C HIS A 21 -5.49 22.59 -10.04
N LEU A 22 -5.48 21.57 -9.17
CA LEU A 22 -6.29 20.35 -9.32
C LEU A 22 -7.70 20.51 -8.73
N GLY A 23 -8.02 21.66 -8.11
CA GLY A 23 -9.28 21.93 -7.42
C GLY A 23 -10.53 22.05 -8.30
N LEU A 24 -10.40 22.02 -9.64
CA LEU A 24 -11.51 22.28 -10.56
C LEU A 24 -12.00 21.06 -11.36
N ARG A 25 -11.81 19.84 -10.84
CA ARG A 25 -12.41 18.63 -11.41
C ARG A 25 -13.01 17.74 -10.33
N ARG A 26 -13.97 18.31 -9.62
CA ARG A 26 -14.67 17.70 -8.48
C ARG A 26 -15.85 16.79 -8.88
N GLU A 27 -15.89 16.29 -10.11
CA GLU A 27 -16.96 15.42 -10.60
C GLU A 27 -16.39 14.34 -11.52
N LYS A 28 -16.60 13.07 -11.13
CA LYS A 28 -15.94 11.84 -11.65
C LYS A 28 -14.43 11.78 -11.42
N ASN A 29 -14.02 11.32 -10.25
CA ASN A 29 -12.98 10.30 -10.15
C ASN A 29 -12.90 9.73 -8.72
N ARG A 30 -12.94 8.40 -8.66
CA ARG A 30 -12.52 7.52 -7.56
C ARG A 30 -11.36 8.18 -6.78
N ALA A 31 -11.54 8.42 -5.49
CA ALA A 31 -10.52 9.05 -4.66
C ALA A 31 -9.18 8.31 -4.85
N SER A 32 -8.13 9.06 -5.17
CA SER A 32 -6.80 8.48 -5.36
C SER A 32 -6.32 7.87 -4.04
N PHE A 33 -5.57 6.77 -4.09
CA PHE A 33 -4.97 6.13 -2.92
C PHE A 33 -4.27 7.15 -2.00
N THR A 34 -3.53 8.08 -2.60
CA THR A 34 -2.83 9.16 -1.91
C THR A 34 -3.79 10.06 -1.13
N GLN A 35 -4.95 10.40 -1.68
CA GLN A 35 -5.93 11.25 -1.01
C GLN A 35 -6.62 10.54 0.16
N VAL A 36 -7.06 9.29 -0.04
CA VAL A 36 -7.72 8.50 1.02
C VAL A 36 -6.75 8.24 2.17
N HIS A 37 -5.51 7.88 1.85
CA HIS A 37 -4.50 7.58 2.86
C HIS A 37 -4.06 8.83 3.64
N LEU A 38 -3.87 9.98 2.96
CA LEU A 38 -3.55 11.23 3.64
C LEU A 38 -4.69 11.66 4.56
N CYS A 39 -5.95 11.61 4.11
CA CYS A 39 -7.10 11.94 4.96
C CYS A 39 -7.22 11.04 6.19
N SER A 40 -7.00 9.73 6.03
CA SER A 40 -7.01 8.78 7.16
C SER A 40 -5.88 9.09 8.17
N GLN A 41 -4.68 9.41 7.69
CA GLN A 41 -3.57 9.84 8.55
C GLN A 41 -3.87 11.13 9.31
N TYR A 42 -4.42 12.15 8.63
CA TYR A 42 -4.78 13.42 9.27
C TYR A 42 -5.87 13.23 10.33
N ASN A 43 -6.95 12.51 10.01
CA ASN A 43 -8.01 12.23 10.96
C ASN A 43 -7.49 11.43 12.18
N CYS A 44 -6.57 10.50 11.97
CA CYS A 44 -5.99 9.72 13.06
C CYS A 44 -5.13 10.59 14.00
N VAL A 45 -4.38 11.54 13.45
CA VAL A 45 -3.59 12.49 14.26
C VAL A 45 -4.51 13.45 15.02
N ASP A 46 -5.58 13.94 14.39
CA ASP A 46 -6.55 14.81 15.04
C ASP A 46 -7.29 14.08 16.18
N ASP A 47 -7.80 12.86 15.93
CA ASP A 47 -8.43 12.01 16.94
C ASP A 47 -7.48 11.73 18.12
N PHE A 48 -6.21 11.48 17.82
CA PHE A 48 -5.19 11.29 18.83
C PHE A 48 -4.99 12.56 19.66
N CYS A 49 -4.82 13.72 19.02
CA CYS A 49 -4.65 15.00 19.71
C CYS A 49 -5.85 15.34 20.60
N ASP A 50 -7.08 15.12 20.12
CA ASP A 50 -8.30 15.37 20.87
C ASP A 50 -8.42 14.48 22.12
N LYS A 51 -8.03 13.21 22.01
CA LYS A 51 -8.03 12.26 23.14
C LYS A 51 -7.00 12.60 24.21
N MET A 52 -5.86 13.16 23.80
CA MET A 52 -4.71 13.37 24.67
C MET A 52 -4.78 14.70 25.45
N GLY A 53 -5.50 15.69 24.94
CA GLY A 53 -5.60 17.01 25.58
C GLY A 53 -4.22 17.66 25.77
N ASN A 54 -4.03 18.41 26.87
CA ASN A 54 -2.80 19.18 27.11
C ASN A 54 -1.75 18.44 27.97
N GLU A 55 -2.18 17.60 28.92
CA GLU A 55 -1.31 16.91 29.88
C GLU A 55 -1.69 15.43 30.03
N PRO A 56 -1.31 14.59 29.05
CA PRO A 56 -1.63 13.17 29.09
C PRO A 56 -0.72 12.37 30.02
N GLU A 57 -1.26 11.32 30.62
CA GLU A 57 -0.47 10.29 31.29
C GLU A 57 0.19 9.32 30.29
N GLU A 58 1.33 8.73 30.65
CA GLU A 58 2.10 7.85 29.76
C GLU A 58 1.31 6.60 29.34
N ALA A 59 0.59 5.95 30.26
CA ALA A 59 -0.22 4.78 29.94
C ALA A 59 -1.35 5.11 28.96
N GLN A 60 -1.95 6.30 29.11
CA GLN A 60 -3.00 6.79 28.22
C GLN A 60 -2.45 7.07 26.82
N MET A 61 -1.23 7.62 26.73
CA MET A 61 -0.53 7.84 25.46
C MET A 61 -0.24 6.55 24.72
N GLU A 62 0.33 5.56 25.40
CA GLU A 62 0.68 4.29 24.76
C GLU A 62 -0.57 3.55 24.27
N ALA A 63 -1.68 3.61 25.03
CA ALA A 63 -2.96 3.07 24.60
C ALA A 63 -3.51 3.80 23.35
N ALA A 64 -3.49 5.14 23.34
CA ALA A 64 -3.97 5.93 22.21
C ALA A 64 -3.09 5.74 20.95
N LEU A 65 -1.79 5.53 21.11
CA LEU A 65 -0.86 5.19 20.04
C LEU A 65 -1.16 3.81 19.44
N ALA A 66 -1.41 2.81 20.29
CA ALA A 66 -1.76 1.46 19.85
C ALA A 66 -3.09 1.46 19.07
N GLU A 67 -4.09 2.19 19.58
CA GLU A 67 -5.37 2.36 18.88
C GLU A 67 -5.20 3.07 17.52
N SER A 68 -4.35 4.10 17.47
CA SER A 68 -4.04 4.81 16.22
C SER A 68 -3.34 3.91 15.21
N GLU A 69 -2.40 3.06 15.66
CA GLU A 69 -1.75 2.05 14.83
C GLU A 69 -2.76 1.03 14.28
N GLU A 70 -3.64 0.52 15.13
CA GLU A 70 -4.68 -0.43 14.72
C GLU A 70 -5.64 0.18 13.69
N LYS A 71 -6.14 1.39 13.94
CA LYS A 71 -7.04 2.11 13.03
C LYS A 71 -6.39 2.34 11.66
N LEU A 72 -5.14 2.82 11.64
CA LEU A 72 -4.43 3.05 10.37
C LEU A 72 -4.09 1.77 9.62
N ASN A 73 -3.86 0.65 10.32
CA ASN A 73 -3.69 -0.65 9.68
C ASN A 73 -5.00 -1.14 9.06
N GLU A 74 -6.13 -0.95 9.74
CA GLU A 74 -7.45 -1.38 9.26
C GLU A 74 -7.90 -0.55 8.06
N ASP A 75 -7.86 0.78 8.14
CA ASP A 75 -8.17 1.69 7.03
C ASP A 75 -7.35 1.35 5.77
N PHE A 76 -6.09 0.96 5.98
CA PHE A 76 -5.19 0.57 4.91
C PHE A 76 -5.55 -0.80 4.30
N TYR A 77 -5.90 -1.77 5.15
CA TYR A 77 -6.34 -3.09 4.72
C TYR A 77 -7.64 -2.99 3.91
N GLU A 78 -8.65 -2.28 4.43
CA GLU A 78 -9.95 -2.06 3.77
C GLU A 78 -9.75 -1.42 2.40
N PHE A 79 -8.91 -0.38 2.30
CA PHE A 79 -8.60 0.24 1.02
C PHE A 79 -8.00 -0.76 0.01
N LEU A 80 -7.05 -1.59 0.43
CA LEU A 80 -6.42 -2.56 -0.47
C LEU A 80 -7.38 -3.69 -0.84
N GLU A 81 -8.20 -4.15 0.10
CA GLU A 81 -9.23 -5.15 -0.13
C GLU A 81 -10.25 -4.66 -1.18
N ASP A 82 -10.74 -3.43 -1.04
CA ASP A 82 -11.60 -2.78 -2.03
C ASP A 82 -10.94 -2.76 -3.41
N LYS A 83 -9.65 -2.39 -3.49
CA LYS A 83 -8.94 -2.37 -4.78
C LYS A 83 -8.77 -3.75 -5.37
N ILE A 84 -8.52 -4.77 -4.57
CA ILE A 84 -8.38 -6.15 -5.05
C ILE A 84 -9.75 -6.62 -5.57
N GLN A 85 -10.85 -6.40 -4.84
CA GLN A 85 -12.18 -6.80 -5.26
C GLN A 85 -12.67 -6.03 -6.51
N GLU A 86 -12.32 -4.75 -6.65
CA GLU A 86 -12.62 -3.97 -7.85
C GLU A 86 -11.91 -4.48 -9.12
N ASN A 87 -10.75 -5.14 -8.98
CA ASN A 87 -9.92 -5.54 -10.12
C ASN A 87 -9.88 -7.06 -10.36
N LEU A 88 -10.33 -7.88 -9.42
CA LEU A 88 -10.40 -9.34 -9.53
C LEU A 88 -11.86 -9.82 -9.45
N PRO A 89 -12.30 -10.71 -10.35
CA PRO A 89 -13.62 -11.31 -10.26
C PRO A 89 -13.77 -12.10 -8.95
N GLU A 90 -14.95 -12.04 -8.32
CA GLU A 90 -15.25 -12.76 -7.07
C GLU A 90 -15.08 -14.28 -7.17
N SER A 91 -15.18 -14.83 -8.37
CA SER A 91 -14.97 -16.26 -8.67
C SER A 91 -13.50 -16.64 -8.84
N SER A 92 -12.57 -15.69 -8.75
CA SER A 92 -11.15 -15.95 -8.93
C SER A 92 -10.54 -16.59 -7.69
N PRO A 93 -9.93 -17.79 -7.78
CA PRO A 93 -9.19 -18.37 -6.65
C PRO A 93 -8.01 -17.49 -6.20
N LEU A 94 -7.56 -16.56 -7.06
CA LEU A 94 -6.51 -15.59 -6.75
C LEU A 94 -6.98 -14.45 -5.83
N LEU A 95 -8.29 -14.16 -5.78
CA LEU A 95 -8.85 -13.11 -4.92
C LEU A 95 -8.62 -13.45 -3.43
N GLN A 96 -8.94 -14.68 -3.04
CA GLN A 96 -8.78 -15.13 -1.66
C GLN A 96 -7.31 -15.22 -1.25
N GLU A 97 -6.43 -15.73 -2.13
CA GLU A 97 -4.98 -15.75 -1.87
C GLU A 97 -4.44 -14.32 -1.66
N ALA A 98 -4.86 -13.38 -2.51
CA ALA A 98 -4.42 -11.99 -2.42
C ALA A 98 -4.90 -11.28 -1.15
N GLN A 99 -6.17 -11.43 -0.78
CA GLN A 99 -6.71 -10.85 0.46
C GLN A 99 -5.99 -11.41 1.70
N GLN A 100 -5.80 -12.73 1.77
CA GLN A 100 -5.13 -13.35 2.91
C GLN A 100 -3.66 -12.93 3.01
N GLU A 101 -2.94 -12.83 1.89
CA GLU A 101 -1.54 -12.43 1.90
C GLU A 101 -1.38 -10.94 2.24
N VAL A 102 -2.26 -10.08 1.73
CA VAL A 102 -2.31 -8.66 2.10
C VAL A 102 -2.61 -8.49 3.58
N ARG A 103 -3.61 -9.20 4.10
CA ARG A 103 -3.93 -9.23 5.52
C ARG A 103 -2.72 -9.64 6.35
N ARG A 104 -2.07 -10.74 5.96
CA ARG A 104 -0.90 -11.28 6.68
C ARG A 104 0.26 -10.30 6.71
N ARG A 105 0.50 -9.55 5.62
CA ARG A 105 1.59 -8.56 5.53
C ARG A 105 1.29 -7.30 6.33
N ILE A 106 0.04 -6.83 6.33
CA ILE A 106 -0.39 -5.63 7.05
C ILE A 106 -0.53 -5.88 8.54
N GLN A 107 -1.14 -7.00 8.95
CA GLN A 107 -1.34 -7.38 10.34
C GLN A 107 -0.08 -7.96 10.99
N ARG A 108 1.02 -8.10 10.23
CA ARG A 108 2.30 -8.56 10.80
C ARG A 108 2.71 -7.58 11.90
N PRO A 109 2.81 -8.01 13.18
CA PRO A 109 3.13 -7.10 14.27
C PRO A 109 4.37 -6.29 13.97
N SER A 110 4.34 -4.99 14.28
CA SER A 110 5.52 -4.13 14.24
C SER A 110 6.53 -4.75 15.21
N VAL A 111 7.55 -5.45 14.72
CA VAL A 111 8.64 -6.04 15.56
C VAL A 111 9.47 -4.94 16.25
N SER A 112 9.12 -3.67 16.07
CA SER A 112 9.48 -2.58 16.96
C SER A 112 8.73 -2.67 18.29
N ALA A 113 8.83 -3.81 18.99
CA ALA A 113 8.78 -3.79 20.44
C ALA A 113 9.97 -2.92 20.87
N CYS A 114 9.66 -1.66 21.17
CA CYS A 114 10.59 -0.61 21.56
C CYS A 114 11.25 -0.98 22.90
N LEU A 115 12.17 -1.95 22.88
CA LEU A 115 13.24 -2.07 23.85
C LEU A 115 14.32 -1.05 23.47
N GLU A 116 14.03 0.23 23.65
CA GLU A 116 15.05 1.27 23.64
C GLU A 116 15.04 1.96 25.00
N ASP A 117 16.24 2.12 25.56
CA ASP A 117 16.53 2.77 26.83
C ASP A 117 15.75 4.07 26.97
N GLN A 118 14.82 4.10 27.93
CA GLN A 118 14.09 5.31 28.26
C GLN A 118 15.09 6.40 28.66
N LYS A 119 15.14 7.48 27.89
CA LYS A 119 15.77 8.71 28.36
C LYS A 119 14.82 9.39 29.34
N PRO A 120 15.21 9.56 30.61
CA PRO A 120 14.33 10.13 31.63
C PRO A 120 14.01 11.61 31.39
N GLU A 121 14.76 12.31 30.53
CA GLU A 121 14.59 13.75 30.25
C GLU A 121 13.66 14.06 29.06
N GLU A 122 13.13 13.06 28.36
CA GLU A 122 12.25 13.29 27.22
C GLU A 122 10.81 13.57 27.62
N SER A 123 10.23 14.62 27.02
CA SER A 123 8.80 14.90 27.20
C SER A 123 7.95 13.78 26.61
N ILE A 124 6.79 13.58 27.22
CA ILE A 124 5.76 12.61 26.80
C ILE A 124 5.45 12.79 25.29
N TRP A 125 5.26 14.04 24.84
CA TRP A 125 5.02 14.36 23.43
C TRP A 125 6.18 14.04 22.49
N ALA A 126 7.44 14.20 22.92
CA ALA A 126 8.59 13.83 22.11
C ALA A 126 8.65 12.30 21.90
N ARG A 127 8.30 11.55 22.95
CA ARG A 127 8.16 10.09 22.89
C ARG A 127 7.00 9.68 21.97
N ALA A 128 5.85 10.34 22.10
CA ALA A 128 4.68 10.15 21.24
C ALA A 128 5.03 10.30 19.76
N LEU A 129 5.66 11.43 19.42
CA LEU A 129 6.06 11.73 18.04
C LEU A 129 7.06 10.71 17.49
N ARG A 130 8.00 10.26 18.31
CA ARG A 130 8.93 9.20 17.91
C ARG A 130 8.19 7.91 17.59
N ARG A 131 7.27 7.49 18.46
CA ARG A 131 6.47 6.28 18.27
C ARG A 131 5.59 6.37 17.04
N PHE A 132 4.88 7.49 16.84
CA PHE A 132 4.13 7.75 15.61
C PHE A 132 4.99 7.62 14.35
N ARG A 133 6.18 8.23 14.33
CA ARG A 133 7.10 8.12 13.19
C ARG A 133 7.58 6.69 12.96
N GLY A 134 7.87 5.95 14.04
CA GLY A 134 8.26 4.54 13.96
C GLY A 134 7.15 3.69 13.37
N PHE A 135 5.92 3.89 13.84
CA PHE A 135 4.74 3.23 13.32
C PHE A 135 4.48 3.57 11.85
N LEU A 136 4.46 4.85 11.45
CA LEU A 136 4.23 5.24 10.05
C LEU A 136 5.30 4.66 9.11
N ARG A 137 6.56 4.59 9.56
CA ARG A 137 7.62 3.93 8.80
C ARG A 137 7.36 2.42 8.65
N SER A 138 6.91 1.76 9.73
CA SER A 138 6.53 0.34 9.71
C SER A 138 5.38 0.09 8.72
N LEU A 139 4.33 0.91 8.78
CA LEU A 139 3.20 0.84 7.87
C LEU A 139 3.66 1.03 6.42
N TRP A 140 4.46 2.07 6.14
CA TRP A 140 5.00 2.33 4.81
C TRP A 140 5.82 1.13 4.29
N GLN A 141 6.64 0.52 5.14
CA GLN A 141 7.42 -0.66 4.77
C GLN A 141 6.50 -1.84 4.37
N ARG A 142 5.44 -2.10 5.15
CA ARG A 142 4.45 -3.13 4.80
C ARG A 142 3.75 -2.83 3.48
N CYS A 143 3.49 -1.56 3.17
CA CYS A 143 2.95 -1.14 1.89
C CYS A 143 3.90 -1.52 0.74
N CYS A 144 5.18 -1.18 0.88
CA CYS A 144 6.20 -1.56 -0.09
C CYS A 144 6.27 -3.07 -0.27
N ASP A 145 6.24 -3.84 0.82
CA ASP A 145 6.27 -5.31 0.77
C ASP A 145 5.06 -5.89 0.01
N VAL A 146 3.87 -5.31 0.17
CA VAL A 146 2.67 -5.71 -0.58
C VAL A 146 2.83 -5.36 -2.07
N LEU A 147 3.31 -4.17 -2.39
CA LEU A 147 3.54 -3.74 -3.78
C LEU A 147 4.56 -4.61 -4.50
N THR A 148 5.68 -4.93 -3.85
CA THR A 148 6.69 -5.83 -4.43
C THR A 148 6.11 -7.22 -4.70
N TRP A 149 5.35 -7.78 -3.77
CA TRP A 149 4.69 -9.07 -3.98
C TRP A 149 3.69 -9.05 -5.14
N LEU A 150 2.89 -7.98 -5.26
CA LEU A 150 1.99 -7.80 -6.41
C LEU A 150 2.74 -7.75 -7.74
N GLN A 151 3.89 -7.05 -7.77
CA GLN A 151 4.75 -6.98 -8.96
C GLN A 151 5.33 -8.35 -9.34
N GLU A 152 5.79 -9.13 -8.36
CA GLU A 152 6.31 -10.48 -8.59
C GLU A 152 5.23 -11.41 -9.17
N LYS A 153 4.01 -11.36 -8.62
CA LYS A 153 2.88 -12.16 -9.12
C LYS A 153 2.48 -11.74 -10.54
N ALA A 154 2.44 -10.44 -10.83
CA ALA A 154 2.15 -9.93 -12.16
C ALA A 154 3.21 -10.37 -13.18
N ALA A 155 4.49 -10.30 -12.82
CA ALA A 155 5.60 -10.74 -13.67
C ALA A 155 5.52 -12.24 -13.98
N ALA A 156 5.29 -13.07 -12.95
CA ALA A 156 5.15 -14.52 -13.12
C ALA A 156 3.95 -14.88 -14.02
N CYS A 157 2.83 -14.16 -13.89
CA CYS A 157 1.66 -14.36 -14.74
C CYS A 157 1.95 -14.02 -16.21
N LEU A 158 2.58 -12.88 -16.46
CA LEU A 158 2.97 -12.45 -17.82
C LEU A 158 3.95 -13.44 -18.46
N GLU A 159 4.91 -13.95 -17.70
CA GLU A 159 5.88 -14.94 -18.18
C GLU A 159 5.20 -16.27 -18.55
N ALA A 160 4.26 -16.75 -17.72
CA ALA A 160 3.51 -17.96 -17.99
C ALA A 160 2.67 -17.83 -19.28
N VAL A 161 1.99 -16.70 -19.48
CA VAL A 161 1.23 -16.42 -20.70
C VAL A 161 2.16 -16.35 -21.91
N CYS A 162 3.27 -15.63 -21.82
CA CYS A 162 4.25 -15.53 -22.91
C CYS A 162 4.80 -16.90 -23.30
N SER A 163 5.07 -17.75 -22.31
CA SER A 163 5.56 -19.12 -22.53
C SER A 163 4.50 -19.98 -23.23
N ALA A 164 3.24 -19.91 -22.80
CA ALA A 164 2.13 -20.61 -23.45
C ALA A 164 1.95 -20.18 -24.91
N VAL A 165 2.00 -18.88 -25.18
CA VAL A 165 1.90 -18.32 -26.55
C VAL A 165 3.06 -18.82 -27.43
N LYS A 166 4.29 -18.82 -26.91
CA LYS A 166 5.45 -19.36 -27.64
C LYS A 166 5.28 -20.83 -27.99
N THR A 167 4.76 -21.63 -27.05
CA THR A 167 4.46 -23.05 -27.29
C THR A 167 3.43 -23.23 -28.39
N ILE A 168 2.31 -22.51 -28.33
CA ILE A 168 1.26 -22.55 -29.37
C ILE A 168 1.81 -22.14 -30.73
N TRP A 169 2.62 -21.08 -30.76
CA TRP A 169 3.27 -20.60 -31.98
C TRP A 169 4.22 -21.64 -32.59
N GLY A 170 4.99 -22.36 -31.76
CA GLY A 170 5.85 -23.46 -32.20
C GLY A 170 5.04 -24.56 -32.89
N VAL A 171 3.97 -25.04 -32.23
CA VAL A 171 3.09 -26.08 -32.79
C VAL A 171 2.48 -25.63 -34.13
N LEU A 172 2.04 -24.37 -34.22
CA LEU A 172 1.48 -23.82 -35.46
C LEU A 172 2.53 -23.79 -36.58
N THR A 173 3.75 -23.38 -36.26
CA THR A 173 4.87 -23.31 -37.21
C THR A 173 5.26 -24.69 -37.73
N ASP A 174 5.32 -25.69 -36.85
CA ASP A 174 5.62 -27.08 -37.19
C ASP A 174 4.54 -27.67 -38.10
N PHE A 175 3.26 -27.40 -37.77
CA PHE A 175 2.13 -27.80 -38.60
C PHE A 175 2.21 -27.18 -40.00
N CYS A 176 2.40 -25.86 -40.10
CA CYS A 176 2.53 -25.18 -41.39
C CYS A 176 3.73 -25.71 -42.20
N SER A 177 4.84 -26.04 -41.56
CA SER A 177 6.01 -26.62 -42.20
C SER A 177 5.73 -28.01 -42.77
N SER A 178 5.04 -28.85 -42.00
CA SER A 178 4.61 -30.20 -42.42
C SER A 178 3.65 -30.14 -43.62
N VAL A 179 2.64 -29.27 -43.56
CA VAL A 179 1.71 -29.03 -44.68
C VAL A 179 2.47 -28.53 -45.92
N GLY A 180 3.40 -27.59 -45.76
CA GLY A 180 4.24 -27.10 -46.86
C GLY A 180 5.14 -28.17 -47.48
N GLN A 181 5.61 -29.15 -46.70
CA GLN A 181 6.34 -30.31 -47.22
C GLN A 181 5.43 -31.26 -47.98
N LEU A 182 4.23 -31.56 -47.48
CA LEU A 182 3.25 -32.39 -48.19
C LEU A 182 2.91 -31.81 -49.57
N PHE A 183 2.65 -30.51 -49.66
CA PHE A 183 2.38 -29.85 -50.94
C PHE A 183 3.58 -29.90 -51.89
N ARG A 184 4.81 -29.70 -51.39
CA ARG A 184 6.03 -29.83 -52.22
C ARG A 184 6.17 -31.23 -52.80
N ASN A 185 5.95 -32.26 -51.99
CA ASN A 185 6.03 -33.65 -52.43
C ASN A 185 4.94 -33.97 -53.47
N LEU A 186 3.74 -33.41 -53.35
CA LEU A 186 2.63 -33.62 -54.29
C LEU A 186 2.83 -32.93 -55.66
N ILE A 187 3.54 -31.80 -55.70
CA ILE A 187 3.80 -31.05 -56.94
C ILE A 187 4.99 -31.63 -57.73
N GLN A 188 5.87 -32.38 -57.07
CA GLN A 188 7.04 -33.02 -57.70
C GLN A 188 6.76 -34.41 -58.30
N VAL A 189 5.52 -34.90 -58.19
CA VAL A 189 4.98 -36.09 -58.89
C VAL A 189 4.24 -35.65 -60.14
#